data_AF-A0A126Z4A9-F1
#
_entry.id   AF-A0A126Z4A9-F1
#
_cell.length_a   1.000
_cell.length_b   1.000
_cell.length_c   1.000
_cell.angle_alpha   90.00
_cell.angle_beta   90.00
_cell.angle_gamma   90.00
#
_symmetry.space_group_name_H-M   'P 1'
#
loop_
_entity.id
_entity.type
_entity.pdbx_description
1 polymer ?
#
loop_
_entity_poly.entity_id
_entity_poly.type
_entity_poly.pdbx_seq_one_letter_code
_entity_poly.pdbx_strand_id
1 'polypeptide(L)'
;MEIRFGLGERRRRRADARHGDGTATTGDPARTAAQLVDSVMSGEATDLELIIQAARLVVSTRFASTTLLVRRLHLSVPEANRILRRLEHCEVIAPAEGSKPHSVLTTSQQLPGVIEEFIARG
;
A
#
# COMPACT_ATOMS: atom_id res chain seq x y z
N MET A 1 -3.90 58.66 25.09
CA MET A 1 -3.31 59.34 23.91
C MET A 1 -1.81 59.04 23.94
N GLU A 2 -1.09 58.59 22.92
CA GLU A 2 -1.37 58.23 21.54
C GLU A 2 -0.26 57.25 21.11
N ILE A 3 -0.68 56.14 20.50
CA ILE A 3 -0.20 55.59 19.22
C ILE A 3 1.32 55.51 18.99
N ARG A 4 1.82 54.27 18.94
CA ARG A 4 3.07 53.92 18.25
C ARG A 4 2.77 52.92 17.14
N PHE A 5 2.43 53.42 15.95
CA PHE A 5 2.36 52.64 14.71
C PHE A 5 3.74 52.69 14.03
N GLY A 6 4.44 51.56 14.03
CA GLY A 6 5.71 51.40 13.33
C GLY A 6 5.51 51.31 11.83
N LEU A 7 6.25 52.17 11.11
CA LEU A 7 6.50 52.17 9.66
C LEU A 7 6.89 50.76 9.17
N GLY A 8 6.40 50.26 8.03
CA GLY A 8 6.83 50.71 6.71
C GLY A 8 8.30 50.31 6.47
N GLU A 9 8.74 49.61 5.43
CA GLU A 9 8.19 49.43 4.09
C GLU A 9 8.92 48.29 3.36
N ARG A 10 8.17 47.66 2.46
CA ARG A 10 8.53 47.03 1.18
C ARG A 10 9.97 47.24 0.68
N ARG A 11 10.59 46.14 0.20
CA ARG A 11 11.13 45.91 -1.18
C ARG A 11 12.05 44.66 -1.15
N ARG A 12 11.63 43.52 -1.69
CA ARG A 12 11.69 43.04 -3.10
C ARG A 12 13.06 42.51 -3.54
N ARG A 13 13.03 41.19 -3.83
CA ARG A 13 13.66 40.43 -4.94
C ARG A 13 15.09 39.86 -4.74
N ARG A 14 15.12 38.51 -4.87
CA ARG A 14 16.03 37.60 -5.63
C ARG A 14 17.54 37.83 -5.44
N ALA A 15 18.42 36.85 -5.22
CA ALA A 15 18.44 35.38 -5.20
C ALA A 15 19.54 34.99 -4.16
N ASP A 16 19.64 33.81 -3.56
CA ASP A 16 20.12 32.56 -4.16
C ASP A 16 20.00 31.38 -3.17
N ALA A 17 20.19 30.18 -3.73
CA ALA A 17 19.83 28.84 -3.29
C ALA A 17 20.60 28.20 -2.09
N ARG A 18 20.05 27.01 -1.72
CA ARG A 18 20.60 25.82 -1.01
C ARG A 18 20.12 25.72 0.46
N HIS A 19 19.53 24.64 1.00
CA HIS A 19 19.24 23.23 0.65
C HIS A 19 18.45 22.70 1.89
N GLY A 20 17.17 22.31 1.89
CA GLY A 20 16.55 21.16 1.26
C GLY A 20 16.25 20.05 2.30
N ASP A 21 15.08 20.06 2.96
CA ASP A 21 14.35 18.82 3.27
C ASP A 21 12.85 19.08 3.21
N GLY A 22 12.27 18.68 2.08
CA GLY A 22 10.84 18.71 1.84
C GLY A 22 10.31 17.30 1.98
N THR A 23 9.51 17.06 3.03
CA THR A 23 8.49 16.03 2.98
C THR A 23 7.13 16.70 2.91
N ALA A 24 6.87 17.25 1.72
CA ALA A 24 5.50 17.40 1.26
C ALA A 24 4.87 16.02 1.18
N THR A 25 3.73 15.82 1.83
CA THR A 25 2.71 14.89 1.32
C THR A 25 1.37 15.60 1.43
N THR A 26 1.19 16.46 0.42
CA THR A 26 -0.04 16.71 -0.33
C THR A 26 -1.04 15.56 -0.22
N GLY A 27 -2.31 15.92 -0.03
CA GLY A 27 -3.43 14.98 0.12
C GLY A 27 -3.42 13.88 -0.94
N ASP A 28 -3.28 12.64 -0.47
CA ASP A 28 -3.42 11.43 -1.27
C ASP A 28 -4.92 11.13 -1.47
N PRO A 29 -5.47 11.24 -2.70
CA PRO A 29 -6.86 10.89 -2.99
C PRO A 29 -7.14 9.38 -2.79
N ALA A 30 -6.11 8.57 -2.54
CA ALA A 30 -6.22 7.13 -2.32
C ALA A 30 -6.90 6.74 -0.98
N ARG A 31 -6.97 7.64 0.01
CA ARG A 31 -7.60 7.33 1.31
C ARG A 31 -9.13 7.31 1.27
N THR A 32 -9.75 8.13 0.42
CA THR A 32 -11.21 8.31 0.41
C THR A 32 -11.95 7.22 -0.37
N ALA A 33 -11.30 6.57 -1.35
CA ALA A 33 -11.92 5.50 -2.13
C ALA A 33 -12.01 4.15 -1.39
N ALA A 34 -11.24 3.96 -0.31
CA ALA A 34 -11.16 2.67 0.38
C ALA A 34 -12.35 2.41 1.33
N GLN A 35 -13.10 3.44 1.73
CA GLN A 35 -14.14 3.33 2.76
C GLN A 35 -15.52 2.89 2.26
N LEU A 36 -15.72 2.68 0.95
CA LEU A 36 -17.04 2.36 0.37
C LEU A 36 -17.21 0.89 -0.06
N VAL A 37 -16.24 0.02 0.19
CA VAL A 37 -16.29 -1.40 -0.23
C VAL A 37 -16.67 -2.39 0.88
N ASP A 38 -17.00 -1.90 2.08
CA ASP A 38 -17.20 -2.74 3.28
C ASP A 38 -18.56 -3.46 3.30
N SER A 39 -19.62 -2.91 2.70
CA SER A 39 -20.99 -3.33 3.01
C SER A 39 -21.56 -4.57 2.29
N VAL A 40 -20.76 -5.47 1.68
CA VAL A 40 -21.31 -6.68 1.01
C VAL A 40 -20.69 -8.02 1.40
N MET A 41 -19.59 -8.09 2.16
CA MET A 41 -18.96 -9.39 2.45
C MET A 41 -19.43 -9.98 3.79
N SER A 42 -20.73 -10.25 3.90
CA SER A 42 -21.27 -11.10 4.96
C SER A 42 -21.32 -12.54 4.47
N GLY A 43 -20.28 -13.30 4.81
CA GLY A 43 -20.14 -14.73 4.50
C GLY A 43 -18.67 -15.15 4.54
N GLU A 44 -18.18 -15.52 5.71
CA GLU A 44 -16.94 -16.28 6.00
C GLU A 44 -16.01 -16.50 4.77
N ALA A 45 -15.27 -15.47 4.35
CA ALA A 45 -14.28 -15.63 3.28
C ALA A 45 -13.19 -16.58 3.79
N THR A 46 -13.10 -17.76 3.18
CA THR A 46 -12.13 -18.79 3.58
C THR A 46 -10.69 -18.27 3.40
N ASP A 47 -9.73 -18.80 4.18
CA ASP A 47 -8.30 -18.48 4.05
C ASP A 47 -7.83 -18.57 2.58
N LEU A 48 -8.32 -19.56 1.84
CA LEU A 48 -8.01 -19.74 0.41
C LEU A 48 -8.52 -18.57 -0.43
N GLU A 49 -9.74 -18.12 -0.20
CA GLU A 49 -10.32 -16.98 -0.91
C GLU A 49 -9.53 -15.69 -0.62
N LEU A 50 -9.13 -15.48 0.64
CA LEU A 50 -8.30 -14.34 1.03
C LEU A 50 -6.92 -14.38 0.36
N ILE A 51 -6.29 -15.56 0.26
CA ILE A 51 -5.01 -15.74 -0.45
C ILE A 51 -5.16 -15.41 -1.93
N ILE A 52 -6.21 -15.88 -2.58
CA ILE A 52 -6.48 -15.59 -4.00
C ILE A 52 -6.69 -14.09 -4.20
N GLN A 53 -7.51 -13.45 -3.37
CA GLN A 53 -7.73 -12.00 -3.43
C GLN A 53 -6.43 -11.21 -3.22
N ALA A 54 -5.60 -11.62 -2.26
CA ALA A 54 -4.29 -11.02 -2.01
C ALA A 54 -3.34 -11.18 -3.21
N ALA A 55 -3.26 -12.37 -3.81
CA ALA A 55 -2.43 -12.61 -4.99
C ALA A 55 -2.83 -11.69 -6.16
N ARG A 56 -4.13 -11.58 -6.44
CA ARG A 56 -4.63 -10.69 -7.51
C ARG A 56 -4.27 -9.23 -7.23
N LEU A 57 -4.46 -8.80 -5.98
CA LEU A 57 -4.13 -7.44 -5.56
C LEU A 57 -2.64 -7.14 -5.72
N VAL A 58 -1.77 -8.01 -5.19
CA VAL A 58 -0.31 -7.85 -5.23
C VAL A 58 0.22 -7.81 -6.67
N VAL A 59 -0.26 -8.70 -7.54
CA VAL A 59 0.14 -8.72 -8.95
C VAL A 59 -0.35 -7.49 -9.71
N SER A 60 -1.54 -6.97 -9.37
CA SER A 60 -2.08 -5.75 -9.95
C SER A 60 -1.36 -4.50 -9.48
N THR A 61 -0.98 -4.40 -8.20
CA THR A 61 -0.34 -3.20 -7.63
C THR A 61 1.17 -3.24 -7.73
N ARG A 62 1.76 -4.40 -8.05
CA ARG A 62 3.20 -4.67 -7.99
C ARG A 62 3.81 -4.33 -6.64
N PHE A 63 3.01 -4.49 -5.59
CA PHE A 63 3.41 -4.18 -4.23
C PHE A 63 2.91 -5.28 -3.30
N ALA A 64 3.81 -5.88 -2.52
CA ALA A 64 3.47 -6.84 -1.49
C ALA A 64 3.93 -6.33 -0.13
N SER A 65 2.96 -6.05 0.75
CA SER A 65 3.21 -5.64 2.13
C SER A 65 2.02 -5.96 3.02
N THR A 66 2.27 -6.09 4.32
CA THR A 66 1.22 -6.30 5.33
C THR A 66 0.22 -5.15 5.33
N THR A 67 0.72 -3.91 5.30
CA THR A 67 -0.10 -2.70 5.26
C THR A 67 -1.03 -2.65 4.05
N LEU A 68 -0.61 -3.17 2.89
CA LEU A 68 -1.46 -3.24 1.71
C LEU A 68 -2.65 -4.19 1.96
N LEU A 69 -2.39 -5.39 2.50
CA LEU A 69 -3.43 -6.40 2.74
C LEU A 69 -4.39 -5.96 3.84
N VAL A 70 -3.89 -5.44 4.96
CA VAL A 70 -4.71 -4.91 6.06
C VAL A 70 -5.67 -3.81 5.58
N ARG A 71 -5.19 -2.90 4.70
CA ARG A 71 -5.99 -1.76 4.23
C ARG A 71 -6.94 -2.09 3.07
N ARG A 72 -6.69 -3.17 2.33
CA ARG A 72 -7.48 -3.51 1.13
C ARG A 72 -8.42 -4.68 1.33
N LEU A 73 -8.04 -5.64 2.17
CA LEU A 73 -8.81 -6.84 2.46
C LEU A 73 -9.35 -6.84 3.91
N HIS A 74 -9.14 -5.76 4.67
CA HIS A 74 -9.61 -5.60 6.05
C HIS A 74 -9.15 -6.72 7.00
N LEU A 75 -7.95 -7.24 6.76
CA LEU A 75 -7.35 -8.34 7.53
C LEU A 75 -6.64 -7.85 8.79
N SER A 76 -6.50 -8.74 9.76
CA SER A 76 -5.61 -8.53 10.90
C SER A 76 -4.14 -8.64 10.47
N VAL A 77 -3.24 -7.93 11.16
CA VAL A 77 -1.78 -8.02 10.92
C VAL A 77 -1.25 -9.47 10.91
N PRO A 78 -1.58 -10.36 11.87
CA PRO A 78 -1.14 -11.75 11.84
C PRO A 78 -1.67 -12.53 10.61
N GLU A 79 -2.90 -12.28 10.17
CA GLU A 79 -3.49 -12.92 9.00
C GLU A 79 -2.80 -12.47 7.71
N ALA A 80 -2.56 -11.16 7.57
CA ALA A 80 -1.80 -10.61 6.46
C ALA A 80 -0.39 -11.22 6.37
N ASN A 81 0.28 -11.40 7.51
CA ASN A 81 1.58 -12.09 7.56
C ASN A 81 1.49 -13.54 7.09
N ARG A 82 0.47 -14.29 7.55
CA ARG A 82 0.25 -15.69 7.14
C ARG A 82 0.04 -15.80 5.63
N ILE A 83 -0.76 -14.89 5.05
CA ILE A 83 -1.00 -14.84 3.61
C ILE A 83 0.29 -14.51 2.85
N LEU A 84 1.03 -13.47 3.26
CA LEU A 84 2.31 -13.11 2.60
C LEU A 84 3.31 -14.26 2.63
N ARG A 85 3.44 -14.98 3.74
CA ARG A 85 4.29 -16.17 3.84
C ARG A 85 3.86 -17.27 2.87
N ARG A 86 2.55 -17.45 2.67
CA ARG A 86 2.03 -18.43 1.70
C ARG A 86 2.33 -18.01 0.26
N LEU A 87 2.23 -16.71 -0.05
CA LEU A 87 2.63 -16.15 -1.34
C LEU A 87 4.14 -16.27 -1.58
N GLU A 88 4.95 -16.08 -0.53
CA GLU A 88 6.42 -16.25 -0.56
C GLU A 88 6.79 -17.71 -0.87
N HIS A 89 6.14 -18.67 -0.21
CA HIS A 89 6.35 -20.10 -0.46
C HIS A 89 5.93 -20.58 -1.85
N CYS A 90 5.01 -19.86 -2.52
CA CYS A 90 4.60 -20.17 -3.89
C CYS A 90 5.35 -19.32 -4.92
N GLU A 91 6.47 -18.70 -4.51
CA GLU A 91 7.33 -17.87 -5.37
C GLU A 91 6.58 -16.71 -6.07
N VAL A 92 5.44 -16.28 -5.51
CA VAL A 92 4.63 -15.18 -6.05
C VAL A 92 5.28 -13.84 -5.75
N ILE A 93 5.84 -13.74 -4.55
CA ILE A 93 6.58 -12.58 -4.06
C ILE A 93 7.99 -13.03 -3.72
N ALA A 94 8.96 -12.16 -3.95
CA ALA A 94 10.33 -12.36 -3.54
C ALA A 94 10.45 -12.27 -1.99
N PRO A 95 11.40 -12.99 -1.40
CA PRO A 95 11.73 -12.83 0.02
C PRO A 95 12.06 -11.37 0.33
N ALA A 96 11.77 -10.93 1.56
CA ALA A 96 12.12 -9.58 1.99
C ALA A 96 13.65 -9.44 2.07
N GLU A 97 14.24 -8.63 1.20
CA GLU A 97 15.64 -8.22 1.32
C GLU A 97 15.74 -6.88 2.06
N GLY A 98 16.04 -6.94 3.37
CA GLY A 98 16.31 -5.77 4.21
C GLY A 98 15.10 -4.83 4.35
N SER A 99 15.31 -3.52 4.10
CA SER A 99 14.28 -2.48 4.27
C SER A 99 13.38 -2.26 3.05
N LYS A 100 13.44 -3.12 2.03
CA LYS A 100 12.68 -2.93 0.78
C LYS A 100 11.39 -3.76 0.78
N PRO A 101 10.31 -3.23 0.18
CA PRO A 101 9.09 -4.00 -0.01
C PRO A 101 9.36 -5.24 -0.88
N HIS A 102 8.58 -6.29 -0.66
CA HIS A 102 8.66 -7.52 -1.45
C HIS A 102 8.47 -7.19 -2.95
N SER A 103 9.43 -7.61 -3.79
CA SER A 103 9.28 -7.55 -5.24
C SER A 103 8.32 -8.63 -5.71
N VAL A 104 7.40 -8.28 -6.60
CA VAL A 104 6.45 -9.25 -7.17
C VAL A 104 7.09 -9.96 -8.35
N LEU A 105 7.19 -11.29 -8.27
CA LEU A 105 7.81 -12.12 -9.30
C LEU A 105 6.78 -12.58 -10.35
N THR A 106 5.54 -12.83 -9.92
CA THR A 106 4.44 -13.27 -10.79
C THR A 106 3.85 -12.11 -11.59
N THR A 107 3.66 -12.33 -12.88
CA THR A 107 2.93 -11.41 -13.75
C THR A 107 1.44 -11.72 -13.81
N SER A 108 0.63 -10.75 -14.27
CA SER A 108 -0.82 -10.92 -14.41
C SER A 108 -1.22 -12.08 -15.33
N GLN A 109 -0.35 -12.50 -16.26
CA GLN A 109 -0.58 -13.66 -17.13
C GLN A 109 -0.35 -15.00 -16.44
N GLN A 110 0.51 -15.04 -15.42
CA GLN A 110 0.82 -16.25 -14.64
C GLN A 110 -0.12 -16.43 -13.44
N LEU A 111 -0.85 -15.39 -13.08
CA LEU A 111 -1.80 -15.37 -11.98
C LEU A 111 -2.85 -16.50 -12.01
N PRO A 112 -3.43 -16.90 -13.17
CA PRO A 112 -4.37 -18.03 -13.21
C PRO A 112 -3.72 -19.35 -12.77
N GLY A 113 -2.50 -19.64 -13.23
CA GLY A 113 -1.78 -20.86 -12.84
C GLY A 113 -1.40 -20.88 -11.36
N VAL A 114 -1.04 -19.72 -10.80
CA VAL A 114 -0.79 -19.56 -9.37
C VAL A 114 -2.06 -19.79 -8.53
N ILE A 115 -3.23 -19.36 -9.02
CA ILE A 115 -4.51 -19.61 -8.35
C ILE A 115 -4.84 -21.10 -8.34
N GLU A 116 -4.65 -21.80 -9.46
CA GLU A 116 -4.81 -23.26 -9.54
C GLU A 116 -3.89 -23.98 -8.56
N GLU A 117 -2.65 -23.51 -8.41
CA GLU A 117 -1.67 -24.05 -7.47
C GLU A 117 -2.07 -23.86 -6.00
N PHE A 118 -2.70 -22.74 -5.65
CA PHE A 118 -3.27 -22.55 -4.31
C PHE A 118 -4.44 -23.49 -4.03
N ILE A 119 -5.31 -23.71 -5.02
CA ILE A 119 -6.44 -24.64 -4.91
C ILE A 119 -5.95 -26.08 -4.80
N ALA A 120 -4.90 -26.46 -5.55
CA ALA A 120 -4.34 -27.81 -5.53
C ALA A 120 -3.60 -28.16 -4.23
N ARG A 121 -3.19 -27.15 -3.45
CA ARG A 121 -2.43 -27.29 -2.18
C ARG A 121 -3.24 -26.95 -0.93
N GLY A 122 -4.47 -26.48 -1.08
CA GLY A 122 -5.41 -26.18 0.00
C GLY A 122 -6.25 -27.39 0.35
#